data_AF-A0A093H0G1-F1
#
_entry.id   AF-A0A093H0G1-F1
#
_cell.length_a   1.000
_cell.length_b   1.000
_cell.length_c   1.000
_cell.angle_alpha   90.00
_cell.angle_beta   90.00
_cell.angle_gamma   90.00
#
_symmetry.space_group_name_H-M   'P 1'
#
loop_
_entity.id
_entity.type
_entity.pdbx_description
1 polymer ?
#
loop_
_entity_poly.entity_id
_entity_poly.type
_entity_poly.pdbx_seq_one_letter_code
_entity_poly.pdbx_strand_id
1 'polypeptide(L)'
;VRRSKAADEERSHKARRARDEYRRQSLRAIQKGRVAGLSNLFQGTSLNNDQEIKLNNSSPLTFSAASSSNIWERPSRPFSRDVIIRWFKEEQIPRRAGFERNTNRIAQWFHGIISRQEAEELLMNKSEGTFLVRVSEKIWGYALSYRQQSGFKHFLVDASGDFYSFLGVDPNRHATLTDLVDFHKEEIITSSGGELLLEPCGQQKNPPDYSPLFE
;
A
#
# COMPACT_ATOMS: atom_id res chain seq x y z
N VAL A 1 -27.44 19.00 28.15
CA VAL A 1 -28.01 17.77 27.56
C VAL A 1 -28.27 17.88 26.04
N ARG A 2 -29.02 18.88 25.54
CA ARG A 2 -29.33 18.99 24.09
C ARG A 2 -28.11 19.12 23.15
N ARG A 3 -27.09 19.90 23.52
CA ARG A 3 -25.85 20.04 22.73
C ARG A 3 -25.06 18.73 22.61
N SER A 4 -25.10 17.88 23.64
CA SER A 4 -24.45 16.57 23.62
C SER A 4 -25.13 15.57 22.69
N LYS A 5 -26.46 15.62 22.59
CA LYS A 5 -27.23 14.74 21.69
C LYS A 5 -26.99 15.08 20.21
N ALA A 6 -26.96 16.36 19.87
CA ALA A 6 -26.67 16.80 18.50
C ALA A 6 -25.24 16.42 18.06
N ALA A 7 -24.25 16.56 18.94
CA ALA A 7 -22.88 16.16 18.64
C ALA A 7 -22.73 14.64 18.44
N ASP A 8 -23.47 13.83 19.19
CA ASP A 8 -23.46 12.37 19.05
C ASP A 8 -24.19 11.92 17.77
N GLU A 9 -25.32 12.55 17.43
CA GLU A 9 -26.04 12.33 16.17
C GLU A 9 -25.18 12.72 14.95
N GLU A 10 -24.46 13.84 15.02
CA GLU A 10 -23.54 14.28 13.96
C GLU A 10 -22.39 13.27 13.78
N ARG A 11 -21.79 12.79 14.89
CA ARG A 11 -20.73 11.78 14.86
C ARG A 11 -21.24 10.46 14.26
N SER A 12 -22.42 10.02 14.67
CA SER A 12 -23.05 8.78 14.17
C SER A 12 -23.36 8.88 12.68
N HIS A 13 -23.90 10.01 12.24
CA HIS A 13 -24.18 10.26 10.82
C HIS A 13 -22.90 10.34 9.99
N LYS A 14 -21.84 11.00 10.49
CA LYS A 14 -20.52 11.02 9.85
C LYS A 14 -19.92 9.63 9.74
N ALA A 15 -20.00 8.82 10.80
CA ALA A 15 -19.52 7.43 10.81
C ALA A 15 -20.26 6.57 9.79
N ARG A 16 -21.59 6.73 9.65
CA ARG A 16 -22.40 6.01 8.67
C ARG A 16 -21.99 6.35 7.24
N ARG A 17 -21.88 7.64 6.92
CA ARG A 17 -21.41 8.10 5.59
C ARG A 17 -20.03 7.55 5.26
N ALA A 18 -19.11 7.56 6.22
CA ALA A 18 -17.77 7.00 6.03
C ALA A 18 -17.81 5.48 5.75
N ARG A 19 -18.67 4.72 6.45
CA ARG A 19 -18.87 3.29 6.19
C ARG A 19 -19.46 3.02 4.81
N ASP A 20 -20.47 3.79 4.41
CA ASP A 20 -21.13 3.60 3.12
C ASP A 20 -20.21 3.97 1.95
N GLU A 21 -19.39 5.02 2.11
CA GLU A 21 -18.38 5.39 1.13
C GLU A 21 -17.28 4.33 1.02
N TYR A 22 -16.79 3.84 2.15
CA TYR A 22 -15.85 2.72 2.20
C TYR A 22 -16.41 1.49 1.48
N ARG A 23 -17.68 1.17 1.77
CA ARG A 23 -18.42 0.08 1.11
C ARG A 23 -18.37 0.26 -0.40
N ARG A 24 -18.77 1.42 -0.89
CA ARG A 24 -18.80 1.72 -2.33
C ARG A 24 -17.43 1.65 -2.99
N GLN A 25 -16.38 2.19 -2.36
CA GLN A 25 -15.01 2.17 -2.90
C GLN A 25 -14.47 0.73 -2.96
N SER A 26 -14.64 -0.04 -1.89
CA SER A 26 -14.23 -1.45 -1.81
C SER A 26 -14.88 -2.31 -2.92
N LEU A 27 -16.20 -2.17 -3.13
CA LEU A 27 -16.90 -2.91 -4.20
C LEU A 27 -16.38 -2.58 -5.59
N ARG A 28 -16.12 -1.30 -5.88
CA ARG A 28 -15.55 -0.89 -7.16
C ARG A 28 -14.18 -1.51 -7.38
N ALA A 29 -13.38 -1.59 -6.33
CA ALA A 29 -12.04 -2.17 -6.38
C ALA A 29 -12.07 -3.68 -6.68
N ILE A 30 -13.01 -4.40 -6.06
CA ILE A 30 -13.25 -5.83 -6.35
C ILE A 30 -13.75 -6.02 -7.78
N GLN A 31 -14.73 -5.24 -8.23
CA GLN A 31 -15.30 -5.37 -9.57
C GLN A 31 -14.25 -5.14 -10.67
N LYS A 32 -13.27 -4.26 -10.44
CA LYS A 32 -12.15 -4.03 -11.34
C LYS A 32 -11.08 -5.13 -11.31
N GLY A 33 -11.20 -6.14 -10.43
CA GLY A 33 -10.23 -7.23 -10.28
C GLY A 33 -8.85 -6.79 -9.77
N ARG A 34 -8.76 -5.59 -9.15
CA ARG A 34 -7.49 -4.93 -8.81
C ARG A 34 -7.03 -5.16 -7.36
N VAL A 35 -7.82 -5.86 -6.54
CA VAL A 35 -7.58 -6.00 -5.07
C VAL A 35 -7.72 -7.45 -4.61
N ALA A 36 -6.73 -7.93 -3.86
CA ALA A 36 -6.75 -9.25 -3.24
C ALA A 36 -7.59 -9.24 -1.95
N GLY A 37 -8.61 -10.09 -1.87
CA GLY A 37 -9.16 -10.54 -0.58
C GLY A 37 -10.21 -9.69 0.12
N LEU A 38 -11.02 -8.88 -0.59
CA LEU A 38 -12.14 -8.14 0.06
C LEU A 38 -13.50 -8.87 0.04
N SER A 39 -13.62 -10.02 -0.65
CA SER A 39 -14.89 -10.75 -0.80
C SER A 39 -15.50 -11.20 0.55
N ASN A 40 -14.67 -11.57 1.53
CA ASN A 40 -15.14 -12.13 2.81
C ASN A 40 -15.60 -11.05 3.81
N LEU A 41 -15.20 -9.79 3.63
CA LEU A 41 -15.56 -8.71 4.55
C LEU A 41 -16.98 -8.16 4.29
N PHE A 42 -17.54 -8.45 3.11
CA PHE A 42 -18.73 -7.80 2.60
C PHE A 42 -20.03 -8.58 2.72
N GLN A 43 -19.96 -9.87 3.05
CA GLN A 43 -21.12 -10.75 3.20
C GLN A 43 -21.85 -10.58 4.54
N GLY A 44 -21.34 -9.75 5.46
CA GLY A 44 -21.97 -9.51 6.75
C GLY A 44 -22.93 -8.33 6.74
N THR A 45 -24.12 -8.44 6.15
CA THR A 45 -25.33 -7.67 6.53
C THR A 45 -26.56 -8.13 5.72
N SER A 46 -27.11 -9.31 6.06
CA SER A 46 -28.57 -9.53 6.13
C SER A 46 -28.90 -10.94 6.65
N LEU A 47 -29.50 -10.98 7.84
CA LEU A 47 -30.46 -11.96 8.37
C LEU A 47 -30.06 -13.45 8.56
N ASN A 48 -30.00 -13.81 9.85
CA ASN A 48 -30.53 -15.03 10.49
C ASN A 48 -30.42 -16.36 9.76
N ASN A 49 -29.55 -17.24 10.26
CA ASN A 49 -29.98 -18.59 10.64
C ASN A 49 -29.05 -19.17 11.70
N ASP A 50 -29.65 -19.72 12.75
CA ASP A 50 -29.00 -20.46 13.82
C ASP A 50 -28.26 -21.68 13.26
N GLN A 51 -26.97 -21.81 13.56
CA GLN A 51 -26.35 -23.12 13.75
C GLN A 51 -25.05 -23.00 14.54
N GLU A 52 -25.17 -23.35 15.81
CA GLU A 52 -24.12 -23.66 16.75
C GLU A 52 -23.31 -24.87 16.23
N ILE A 53 -22.03 -24.68 15.86
CA ILE A 53 -21.12 -25.80 15.56
C ILE A 53 -19.82 -25.66 16.37
N LYS A 54 -19.82 -26.47 17.43
CA LYS A 54 -18.76 -26.95 18.32
C LYS A 54 -17.32 -26.85 17.79
N LEU A 55 -16.46 -26.29 18.63
CA LEU A 55 -15.02 -26.56 18.61
C LEU A 55 -14.76 -28.06 18.69
N ASN A 56 -13.96 -28.60 17.77
CA ASN A 56 -13.26 -29.86 17.98
C ASN A 56 -11.80 -29.72 17.55
N ASN A 57 -10.95 -30.12 18.48
CA ASN A 57 -9.52 -30.05 18.48
C ASN A 57 -8.95 -31.29 17.77
N SER A 58 -8.16 -31.12 16.71
CA SER A 58 -7.25 -32.17 16.22
C SER A 58 -6.10 -31.57 15.40
N SER A 59 -4.92 -31.58 15.99
CA SER A 59 -3.62 -31.74 15.31
C SER A 59 -3.12 -33.15 15.65
N PRO A 60 -2.16 -33.78 14.93
CA PRO A 60 -1.14 -33.15 14.08
C PRO A 60 -0.90 -33.85 12.73
N LEU A 61 -0.38 -33.12 11.75
CA LEU A 61 0.44 -33.72 10.70
C LEU A 61 1.75 -32.94 10.60
N THR A 62 2.78 -33.58 11.13
CA THR A 62 4.19 -33.32 10.91
C THR A 62 4.53 -33.43 9.43
N PHE A 63 4.96 -32.33 8.83
CA PHE A 63 5.82 -32.37 7.65
C PHE A 63 7.22 -31.92 8.08
N SER A 64 8.12 -32.89 8.19
CA SER A 64 9.55 -32.63 8.18
C SER A 64 10.02 -32.74 6.73
N ALA A 65 10.44 -31.63 6.15
CA ALA A 65 11.37 -31.63 5.03
C ALA A 65 12.32 -30.44 5.20
N ALA A 66 13.58 -30.79 5.44
CA ALA A 66 14.67 -29.85 5.54
C ALA A 66 14.85 -29.08 4.22
N SER A 67 14.94 -27.76 4.32
CA SER A 67 15.63 -26.93 3.34
C SER A 67 16.45 -25.92 4.13
N SER A 68 17.76 -26.17 4.20
CA SER A 68 18.76 -25.24 4.72
C SER A 68 18.91 -24.03 3.79
N SER A 69 17.87 -23.21 3.71
CA SER A 69 18.00 -21.83 3.24
C SER A 69 18.28 -20.99 4.47
N ASN A 70 19.36 -20.21 4.47
CA ASN A 70 19.63 -19.20 5.50
C ASN A 70 18.35 -18.39 5.76
N ILE A 71 17.63 -18.70 6.84
CA ILE A 71 16.46 -17.92 7.26
C ILE A 71 17.04 -16.60 7.72
N TRP A 72 17.07 -15.62 6.82
CA TRP A 72 17.28 -14.24 7.21
C TRP A 72 16.14 -13.86 8.16
N GLU A 73 16.43 -13.83 9.46
CA GLU A 73 15.50 -13.32 10.45
C GLU A 73 15.34 -11.82 10.22
N ARG A 74 14.30 -11.46 9.46
CA ARG A 74 14.00 -10.07 9.15
C ARG A 74 13.79 -9.31 10.47
N PRO A 75 14.58 -8.25 10.75
CA PRO A 75 14.39 -7.46 11.96
C PRO A 75 13.01 -6.78 11.92
N SER A 76 12.49 -6.38 13.07
CA SER A 76 11.14 -5.78 13.16
C SER A 76 10.97 -4.52 12.30
N ARG A 77 12.06 -3.81 12.03
CA ARG A 77 12.13 -2.66 11.12
C ARG A 77 13.48 -2.61 10.42
N PRO A 78 13.57 -1.99 9.22
CA PRO A 78 14.86 -1.71 8.60
C PRO A 78 15.68 -0.79 9.52
N PHE A 79 16.97 -1.10 9.66
CA PHE A 79 17.90 -0.34 10.52
C PHE A 79 19.17 0.11 9.78
N SER A 80 19.40 -0.39 8.56
CA SER A 80 20.51 0.04 7.71
C SER A 80 20.13 -0.07 6.24
N ARG A 81 20.85 0.68 5.40
CA ARG A 81 20.67 0.66 3.95
C ARG A 81 20.94 -0.73 3.36
N ASP A 82 21.96 -1.43 3.83
CA ASP A 82 22.30 -2.78 3.34
C ASP A 82 21.19 -3.79 3.62
N VAL A 83 20.56 -3.68 4.79
CA VAL A 83 19.42 -4.53 5.17
C VAL A 83 18.20 -4.25 4.28
N ILE A 84 17.98 -3.00 3.90
CA ILE A 84 16.94 -2.60 2.94
C ILE A 84 17.25 -3.15 1.54
N ILE A 85 18.49 -3.01 1.07
CA ILE A 85 18.92 -3.51 -0.25
C ILE A 85 18.73 -5.02 -0.31
N ARG A 86 19.17 -5.76 0.71
CA ARG A 86 18.97 -7.21 0.78
C ARG A 86 17.49 -7.59 0.76
N TRP A 87 16.67 -6.97 1.63
CA TRP A 87 15.22 -7.19 1.65
C TRP A 87 14.58 -6.93 0.28
N PHE A 88 14.95 -5.83 -0.38
CA PHE A 88 14.42 -5.50 -1.68
C PHE A 88 14.80 -6.57 -2.71
N LYS A 89 16.07 -6.98 -2.76
CA LYS A 89 16.58 -7.97 -3.71
C LYS A 89 15.97 -9.36 -3.49
N GLU A 90 15.89 -9.81 -2.24
CA GLU A 90 15.44 -11.17 -1.92
C GLU A 90 13.91 -11.31 -1.95
N GLU A 91 13.15 -10.25 -1.64
CA GLU A 91 11.71 -10.37 -1.47
C GLU A 91 10.87 -9.53 -2.42
N GLN A 92 11.37 -8.35 -2.82
CA GLN A 92 10.59 -7.39 -3.60
C GLN A 92 10.84 -7.53 -5.11
N ILE A 93 12.06 -7.88 -5.52
CA ILE A 93 12.36 -8.20 -6.93
C ILE A 93 11.53 -9.39 -7.43
N PRO A 94 11.41 -10.53 -6.72
CA PRO A 94 10.54 -11.64 -7.15
C PRO A 94 9.08 -11.23 -7.30
N ARG A 95 8.63 -10.24 -6.52
CA ARG A 95 7.28 -9.66 -6.57
C ARG A 95 7.14 -8.53 -7.60
N ARG A 96 8.17 -8.31 -8.42
CA ARG A 96 8.25 -7.27 -9.46
C ARG A 96 8.03 -5.85 -8.93
N ALA A 97 8.44 -5.57 -7.70
CA ALA A 97 8.38 -4.20 -7.17
C ALA A 97 9.29 -3.26 -7.97
N GLY A 98 8.76 -2.09 -8.34
CA GLY A 98 9.47 -1.09 -9.12
C GLY A 98 9.51 -1.34 -10.63
N PHE A 99 8.92 -2.42 -11.14
CA PHE A 99 8.84 -2.67 -12.59
C PHE A 99 7.54 -2.11 -13.20
N GLU A 100 7.62 -1.67 -14.46
CA GLU A 100 6.41 -1.39 -15.24
C GLU A 100 5.59 -2.68 -15.45
N ARG A 101 4.27 -2.51 -15.60
CA ARG A 101 3.35 -3.64 -15.80
C ARG A 101 3.77 -4.44 -17.04
N ASN A 102 3.96 -5.74 -16.85
CA ASN A 102 4.28 -6.70 -17.92
C ASN A 102 5.57 -6.40 -18.69
N THR A 103 6.49 -5.58 -18.16
CA THR A 103 7.80 -5.34 -18.79
C THR A 103 8.94 -5.50 -17.79
N ASN A 104 10.17 -5.64 -18.30
CA ASN A 104 11.39 -5.66 -17.49
C ASN A 104 12.02 -4.26 -17.34
N ARG A 105 11.27 -3.20 -17.68
CA ARG A 105 11.72 -1.82 -17.48
C ARG A 105 11.35 -1.37 -16.07
N ILE A 106 12.25 -0.63 -15.44
CA ILE A 106 11.95 0.01 -14.16
C ILE A 106 10.94 1.12 -14.40
N ALA A 107 9.91 1.16 -13.57
CA ALA A 107 8.84 2.14 -13.67
C ALA A 107 9.36 3.55 -13.43
N GLN A 108 8.89 4.50 -14.24
CA GLN A 108 9.32 5.89 -14.16
C GLN A 108 9.13 6.48 -12.76
N TRP A 109 8.03 6.13 -12.10
CA TRP A 109 7.71 6.57 -10.74
C TRP A 109 8.57 5.95 -9.63
N PHE A 110 9.43 4.96 -9.91
CA PHE A 110 10.21 4.28 -8.88
C PHE A 110 11.59 4.91 -8.71
N HIS A 111 11.91 5.36 -7.49
CA HIS A 111 13.17 6.08 -7.18
C HIS A 111 14.07 5.37 -6.19
N GLY A 112 13.82 4.10 -5.87
CA GLY A 112 14.66 3.35 -4.94
C GLY A 112 14.80 4.02 -3.57
N ILE A 113 16.01 4.06 -3.01
CA ILE A 113 16.25 4.55 -1.64
C ILE A 113 16.71 6.01 -1.66
N ILE A 114 15.73 6.92 -1.75
CA ILE A 114 15.91 8.37 -1.57
C ILE A 114 15.18 8.86 -0.31
N SER A 115 15.67 9.96 0.25
CA SER A 115 15.06 10.62 1.40
C SER A 115 13.74 11.29 1.04
N ARG A 116 12.98 11.67 2.07
CA ARG A 116 11.77 12.49 1.90
C ARG A 116 12.10 13.84 1.25
N GLN A 117 13.18 14.48 1.67
CA GLN A 117 13.57 15.80 1.18
C GLN A 117 13.93 15.74 -0.31
N GLU A 118 14.74 14.77 -0.74
CA GLU A 118 15.06 14.58 -2.16
C GLU A 118 13.81 14.36 -3.01
N ALA A 119 12.83 13.60 -2.50
CA ALA A 119 11.55 13.42 -3.18
C ALA A 119 10.75 14.73 -3.30
N GLU A 120 10.74 15.57 -2.26
CA GLU A 120 10.10 16.89 -2.28
C GLU A 120 10.78 17.82 -3.30
N GLU A 121 12.11 17.83 -3.37
CA GLU A 121 12.90 18.60 -4.35
C GLU A 121 12.56 18.20 -5.80
N LEU A 122 12.47 16.89 -6.08
CA LEU A 122 12.08 16.37 -7.40
C LEU A 122 10.65 16.78 -7.81
N LEU A 123 9.75 16.95 -6.83
CA LEU A 123 8.34 17.27 -7.03
C LEU A 123 8.04 18.78 -6.97
N MET A 124 8.96 19.61 -6.46
CA MET A 124 8.69 21.01 -6.09
C MET A 124 8.13 21.85 -7.23
N ASN A 125 8.64 21.65 -8.45
CA ASN A 125 8.25 22.39 -9.65
C ASN A 125 7.38 21.55 -10.61
N LYS A 126 6.71 20.52 -10.09
CA LYS A 126 5.81 19.66 -10.86
C LYS A 126 4.35 20.07 -10.65
N SER A 127 3.48 19.64 -11.57
CA SER A 127 2.04 19.84 -11.45
C SER A 127 1.46 19.02 -10.30
N GLU A 128 0.34 19.50 -9.74
CA GLU A 128 -0.47 18.69 -8.84
C GLU A 128 -0.83 17.35 -9.50
N GLY A 129 -0.85 16.27 -8.70
CA GLY A 129 -1.04 14.92 -9.22
C GLY A 129 0.26 14.20 -9.56
N THR A 130 1.39 14.92 -9.64
CA THR A 130 2.69 14.29 -9.88
C THR A 130 3.14 13.52 -8.66
N PHE A 131 3.65 12.30 -8.84
CA PHE A 131 4.02 11.43 -7.72
C PHE A 131 5.27 10.60 -8.01
N LEU A 132 5.87 10.06 -6.95
CA LEU A 132 6.91 9.04 -7.02
C LEU A 132 6.80 8.07 -5.84
N VAL A 133 7.39 6.90 -5.98
CA VAL A 133 7.50 5.88 -4.94
C VAL A 133 8.97 5.64 -4.62
N ARG A 134 9.29 5.72 -3.34
CA ARG A 134 10.62 5.47 -2.78
C ARG A 134 10.54 4.38 -1.72
N VAL A 135 11.60 3.60 -1.58
CA VAL A 135 11.75 2.63 -0.50
C VAL A 135 11.81 3.38 0.84
N SER A 136 11.06 2.90 1.82
CA SER A 136 11.02 3.52 3.13
C SER A 136 12.14 2.98 4.02
N GLU A 137 12.84 3.87 4.70
CA GLU A 137 13.86 3.53 5.70
C GLU A 137 13.27 3.32 7.11
N LYS A 138 11.95 3.46 7.30
CA LYS A 138 11.28 3.39 8.62
C LYS A 138 10.43 2.14 8.82
N ILE A 139 9.88 1.61 7.73
CA ILE A 139 9.01 0.43 7.68
C ILE A 139 9.47 -0.48 6.54
N TRP A 140 9.11 -1.76 6.62
CA TRP A 140 9.25 -2.71 5.52
C TRP A 140 8.24 -2.42 4.42
N GLY A 141 8.63 -1.53 3.52
CA GLY A 141 7.75 -1.05 2.46
C GLY A 141 8.24 0.23 1.84
N TYR A 142 7.31 1.09 1.47
CA TYR A 142 7.57 2.24 0.62
C TYR A 142 6.91 3.50 1.19
N ALA A 143 7.28 4.62 0.61
CA ALA A 143 6.55 5.86 0.74
C ALA A 143 6.20 6.39 -0.66
N LEU A 144 4.92 6.62 -0.91
CA LEU A 144 4.46 7.38 -2.07
C LEU A 144 4.52 8.86 -1.71
N SER A 145 5.30 9.63 -2.45
CA SER A 145 5.39 11.08 -2.31
C SER A 145 4.60 11.74 -3.44
N TYR A 146 3.74 12.68 -3.09
CA TYR A 146 2.72 13.25 -3.96
C TYR A 146 2.77 14.77 -3.93
N ARG A 147 2.73 15.39 -5.11
CA ARG A 147 2.61 16.84 -5.27
C ARG A 147 1.15 17.26 -5.16
N GLN A 148 0.84 18.02 -4.11
CA GLN A 148 -0.44 18.70 -3.94
C GLN A 148 -0.29 20.18 -4.35
N GLN A 149 -1.41 20.85 -4.64
CA GLN A 149 -1.45 22.28 -4.97
C GLN A 149 -0.54 23.17 -4.11
N SER A 150 -0.52 22.96 -2.78
CA SER A 150 0.25 23.76 -1.82
C SER A 150 1.16 22.91 -0.93
N GLY A 151 1.94 22.00 -1.53
CA GLY A 151 2.97 21.25 -0.81
C GLY A 151 3.05 19.80 -1.25
N PHE A 152 3.29 18.92 -0.27
CA PHE A 152 3.49 17.49 -0.53
C PHE A 152 2.72 16.65 0.48
N LYS A 153 2.26 15.48 0.02
CA LYS A 153 1.74 14.42 0.87
C LYS A 153 2.61 13.19 0.74
N HIS A 154 2.73 12.44 1.84
CA HIS A 154 3.47 11.19 1.85
C HIS A 154 2.62 10.10 2.47
N PHE A 155 2.45 9.01 1.74
CA PHE A 155 1.66 7.86 2.15
C PHE A 155 2.59 6.68 2.34
N LEU A 156 2.57 6.08 3.52
CA LEU A 156 3.33 4.85 3.77
C LEU A 156 2.60 3.68 3.14
N VAL A 157 3.33 2.87 2.39
CA VAL A 157 2.85 1.63 1.78
C VAL A 157 3.50 0.48 2.55
N ASP A 158 2.67 -0.34 3.20
CA ASP A 158 3.13 -1.57 3.83
C ASP A 158 3.44 -2.62 2.76
N ALA A 159 4.58 -3.30 2.91
CA ALA A 159 4.96 -4.45 2.10
C ALA A 159 5.56 -5.56 2.97
N SER A 160 5.24 -5.57 4.28
CA SER A 160 5.73 -6.56 5.22
C SER A 160 5.16 -7.96 4.96
N GLY A 161 3.93 -8.04 4.44
CA GLY A 161 3.24 -9.27 4.03
C GLY A 161 3.31 -9.57 2.53
N ASP A 162 2.35 -10.36 2.04
CA ASP A 162 2.21 -10.83 0.64
C ASP A 162 1.44 -9.87 -0.28
N PHE A 163 1.11 -8.67 0.21
CA PHE A 163 0.35 -7.64 -0.48
C PHE A 163 0.99 -6.25 -0.29
N TYR A 164 0.40 -5.24 -0.92
CA TYR A 164 0.74 -3.83 -0.77
C TYR A 164 -0.52 -3.03 -0.40
N SER A 165 -0.45 -2.16 0.61
CA SER A 165 -1.57 -1.28 1.00
C SER A 165 -1.09 0.00 1.66
N PHE A 166 -1.90 1.06 1.65
CA PHE A 166 -1.59 2.27 2.41
C PHE A 166 -1.85 2.08 3.91
N LEU A 167 -0.87 2.44 4.73
CA LEU A 167 -1.03 2.38 6.19
C LEU A 167 -1.96 3.48 6.70
N GLY A 168 -3.06 3.07 7.32
CA GLY A 168 -3.99 3.97 8.02
C GLY A 168 -4.85 4.84 7.12
N VAL A 169 -4.88 4.56 5.82
CA VAL A 169 -5.57 5.40 4.82
C VAL A 169 -6.52 4.59 3.95
N ASP A 170 -5.99 3.77 3.04
CA ASP A 170 -6.79 2.85 2.20
C ASP A 170 -6.47 1.40 2.59
N PRO A 171 -7.45 0.62 3.07
CA PRO A 171 -7.25 -0.78 3.43
C PRO A 171 -7.25 -1.73 2.21
N ASN A 172 -7.43 -1.24 0.97
CA ASN A 172 -7.31 -2.07 -0.22
C ASN A 172 -5.91 -2.70 -0.31
N ARG A 173 -5.88 -4.01 -0.56
CA ARG A 173 -4.66 -4.84 -0.65
C ARG A 173 -4.37 -5.20 -2.10
N HIS A 174 -3.22 -4.79 -2.61
CA HIS A 174 -2.82 -5.03 -3.99
C HIS A 174 -1.78 -6.15 -4.06
N ALA A 175 -1.83 -6.98 -5.10
CA ALA A 175 -0.90 -8.09 -5.27
C ALA A 175 0.52 -7.58 -5.61
N THR A 176 0.62 -6.56 -6.47
CA THR A 176 1.87 -5.90 -6.83
C THR A 176 1.85 -4.41 -6.49
N LEU A 177 3.03 -3.81 -6.31
CA LEU A 177 3.15 -2.37 -6.11
C LEU A 177 2.63 -1.59 -7.34
N THR A 178 2.78 -2.15 -8.53
CA THR A 178 2.26 -1.58 -9.78
C THR A 178 0.73 -1.62 -9.83
N ASP A 179 0.09 -2.65 -9.29
CA ASP A 179 -1.38 -2.68 -9.14
C ASP A 179 -1.89 -1.58 -8.21
N LEU A 180 -1.18 -1.32 -7.10
CA LEU A 180 -1.51 -0.22 -6.18
C LEU A 180 -1.42 1.13 -6.91
N VAL A 181 -0.32 1.38 -7.61
CA VAL A 181 -0.14 2.62 -8.37
C VAL A 181 -1.21 2.76 -9.44
N ASP A 182 -1.43 1.74 -10.28
CA ASP A 182 -2.41 1.79 -11.36
C ASP A 182 -3.85 1.94 -10.86
N PHE A 183 -4.19 1.33 -9.72
CA PHE A 183 -5.50 1.50 -9.10
C PHE A 183 -5.74 2.97 -8.73
N HIS A 184 -4.76 3.62 -8.11
CA HIS A 184 -4.89 5.00 -7.66
C HIS A 184 -4.66 6.08 -8.73
N LYS A 185 -4.44 5.68 -9.99
CA LYS A 185 -4.60 6.58 -11.15
C LYS A 185 -6.06 6.94 -11.39
N GLU A 186 -6.99 6.08 -10.99
CA GLU A 186 -8.43 6.25 -11.21
C GLU A 186 -9.23 6.38 -9.91
N GLU A 187 -8.74 5.83 -8.80
CA GLU A 187 -9.42 5.86 -7.50
C GLU A 187 -8.63 6.70 -6.49
N ILE A 188 -9.30 7.62 -5.82
CA ILE A 188 -8.66 8.53 -4.86
C ILE A 188 -8.02 7.78 -3.69
N ILE A 189 -6.88 8.26 -3.18
CA ILE A 189 -6.25 7.68 -1.98
C ILE A 189 -7.05 8.03 -0.73
N THR A 190 -7.49 9.30 -0.58
CA THR A 190 -8.35 9.74 0.52
C THR A 190 -9.59 10.47 0.03
N SER A 191 -10.73 10.25 0.71
CA SER A 191 -11.94 11.05 0.45
C SER A 191 -11.75 12.53 0.81
N SER A 192 -10.92 12.85 1.80
CA SER A 192 -10.71 14.23 2.25
C SER A 192 -9.73 15.02 1.38
N GLY A 193 -8.77 14.34 0.76
CA GLY A 193 -7.71 14.96 -0.03
C GLY A 193 -7.86 14.77 -1.54
N GLY A 194 -8.60 13.76 -2.00
CA GLY A 194 -8.92 13.55 -3.42
C GLY A 194 -7.70 13.22 -4.29
N GLU A 195 -6.64 12.65 -3.72
CA GLU A 195 -5.39 12.43 -4.44
C GLU A 195 -5.54 11.33 -5.49
N LEU A 196 -5.31 11.68 -6.76
CA LEU A 196 -5.18 10.76 -7.88
C LEU A 196 -3.74 10.79 -8.39
N LEU A 197 -3.17 9.62 -8.66
CA LEU A 197 -1.83 9.47 -9.20
C LEU A 197 -1.81 9.79 -10.69
N LEU A 198 -1.67 11.06 -11.06
CA LEU A 198 -1.82 11.48 -12.45
C LEU A 198 -0.55 11.23 -13.26
N GLU A 199 0.58 11.78 -12.80
CA GLU A 199 1.82 11.81 -13.58
C GLU A 199 3.00 11.22 -12.79
N PRO A 200 3.74 10.25 -13.34
CA PRO A 200 4.94 9.76 -12.68
C PRO A 200 6.07 10.80 -12.75
N CYS A 201 6.69 11.09 -11.61
CA CYS A 201 7.98 11.79 -11.60
C CYS A 201 9.04 10.79 -12.08
N GLY A 202 9.77 11.12 -13.14
CA GLY A 202 10.85 10.31 -13.67
C GLY A 202 12.22 10.60 -13.02
N GLN A 203 13.21 9.81 -13.42
CA GLN A 203 14.61 9.95 -13.00
C GLN A 203 15.24 11.25 -13.52
N GLN A 204 16.07 11.90 -12.70
CA GLN A 204 16.84 13.10 -13.09
C GLN A 204 18.36 12.88 -13.07
N LYS A 205 18.84 11.86 -12.35
CA LYS A 205 20.27 11.57 -12.17
C LYS A 205 20.72 10.41 -13.07
N ASN A 206 22.02 10.38 -13.37
CA ASN A 206 22.70 9.25 -13.99
C ASN A 206 23.97 8.93 -13.16
N PRO A 207 24.08 7.74 -12.53
CA PRO A 207 23.12 6.63 -12.57
C PRO A 207 21.78 6.99 -11.89
N PRO A 208 20.67 6.32 -12.27
CA PRO A 208 19.36 6.59 -11.68
C PRO A 208 19.30 6.26 -10.18
N ASP A 209 18.37 6.86 -9.46
CA ASP A 209 18.23 6.76 -8.01
C ASP A 209 18.04 5.30 -7.53
N TYR A 210 17.42 4.46 -8.36
CA TYR A 210 17.16 3.05 -8.07
C TYR A 210 18.36 2.12 -8.31
N SER A 211 19.47 2.59 -8.88
CA SER A 211 20.57 1.71 -9.33
C SER A 211 21.08 0.75 -8.26
N PRO A 212 21.30 1.16 -6.99
CA PRO A 212 21.77 0.25 -5.94
C PRO A 212 20.85 -0.97 -5.67
N LEU A 213 19.60 -0.93 -6.13
CA LEU A 213 18.62 -1.99 -5.93
C LEU A 213 18.60 -3.02 -7.07
N PHE A 214 19.06 -2.65 -8.27
CA PHE A 214 18.94 -3.48 -9.48
C PHE A 214 20.29 -3.86 -10.13
N GLU A 215 21.39 -3.36 -9.57
CA GLU A 215 22.76 -3.81 -9.87
C GLU A 215 23.10 -5.16 -9.23
#